data_AF-A0A962BZJ9-F1
#
_entry.id   AF-A0A962BZJ9-F1
#
_cell.length_a   1.000
_cell.length_b   1.000
_cell.length_c   1.000
_cell.angle_alpha   90.00
_cell.angle_beta   90.00
_cell.angle_gamma   90.00
#
_symmetry.space_group_name_H-M   'P 1'
#
loop_
_entity.id
_entity.type
_entity.pdbx_description
1 polymer ?
#
loop_
_entity_poly.entity_id
_entity_poly.type
_entity_poly.pdbx_seq_one_letter_code
_entity_poly.pdbx_strand_id
1 'polypeptide(L)'
;MGPVHQTLDRVCLLLGMVPGVVVHAKRQESDISFIEFSVAIEESAQELERAALGANVPSFPPSQFPITAGRHTFAASTAERDTFESGNLQLLAIHLTWYLHRIRVIPTQEANEWLQKWGAVEVGV
;
A
#
# COMPACT_ATOMS: atom_id res chain seq x y z
N MET A 1 -19.27 -8.25 -0.51
CA MET A 1 -17.88 -7.95 -0.92
C MET A 1 -17.02 -8.11 0.32
N GLY A 2 -16.11 -9.08 0.37
CA GLY A 2 -15.38 -9.43 1.59
C GLY A 2 -14.37 -8.35 2.04
N PRO A 3 -13.90 -8.40 3.30
CA PRO A 3 -12.99 -7.40 3.87
C PRO A 3 -11.71 -7.23 3.04
N VAL A 4 -11.12 -8.34 2.58
CA VAL A 4 -9.92 -8.33 1.71
C VAL A 4 -10.12 -7.53 0.44
N HIS A 5 -11.27 -7.67 -0.23
CA HIS A 5 -11.53 -6.98 -1.49
C HIS A 5 -11.71 -5.47 -1.30
N GLN A 6 -12.32 -5.06 -0.18
CA GLN A 6 -12.43 -3.65 0.20
C GLN A 6 -11.05 -3.05 0.52
N THR A 7 -10.20 -3.80 1.24
CA THR A 7 -8.83 -3.39 1.52
C THR A 7 -8.00 -3.28 0.23
N LEU A 8 -8.12 -4.24 -0.69
CA LEU A 8 -7.43 -4.23 -1.98
C LEU A 8 -7.80 -3.00 -2.81
N ASP A 9 -9.10 -2.72 -2.90
CA ASP A 9 -9.60 -1.53 -3.59
C ASP A 9 -9.03 -0.26 -2.97
N ARG A 10 -8.97 -0.20 -1.64
CA ARG A 10 -8.43 0.96 -0.93
C ARG A 10 -6.93 1.11 -1.14
N VAL A 11 -6.15 0.02 -1.12
CA VAL A 11 -4.71 0.06 -1.44
C VAL A 11 -4.49 0.58 -2.85
N CYS A 12 -5.28 0.14 -3.84
CA CYS A 12 -5.18 0.67 -5.20
C CYS A 12 -5.51 2.17 -5.28
N LEU A 13 -6.50 2.65 -4.52
CA LEU A 13 -6.81 4.08 -4.44
C LEU A 13 -5.65 4.87 -3.82
N LEU A 14 -5.09 4.40 -2.69
CA LEU A 14 -3.95 5.04 -2.03
C LEU A 14 -2.71 5.05 -2.94
N LEU A 15 -2.41 3.93 -3.62
CA LEU A 15 -1.33 3.88 -4.60
C LEU A 15 -1.54 4.88 -5.74
N GLY A 16 -2.76 4.99 -6.27
CA GLY A 16 -3.08 5.98 -7.30
C GLY A 16 -2.97 7.44 -6.86
N MET A 17 -2.93 7.71 -5.55
CA MET A 17 -2.68 9.04 -4.99
C MET A 17 -1.19 9.36 -4.84
N VAL A 18 -0.30 8.35 -4.92
CA VAL A 18 1.14 8.57 -4.84
C VAL A 18 1.61 9.30 -6.11
N PRO A 19 2.38 10.40 -5.99
CA PRO A 19 2.87 11.14 -7.15
C PRO A 19 3.59 10.24 -8.16
N GLY A 20 3.21 10.37 -9.43
CA GLY A 20 3.84 9.61 -10.52
C GLY A 20 3.50 8.12 -10.54
N VAL A 21 2.54 7.64 -9.75
CA VAL A 21 2.08 6.25 -9.78
C VAL A 21 0.85 6.08 -10.66
N VAL A 22 0.84 5.01 -11.45
CA VAL A 22 -0.32 4.54 -12.21
C VAL A 22 -0.55 3.07 -11.90
N VAL A 23 -1.71 2.74 -11.35
CA VAL A 23 -2.12 1.34 -11.13
C VAL A 23 -2.70 0.79 -12.42
N HIS A 24 -2.15 -0.33 -12.90
CA HIS A 24 -2.54 -0.97 -14.16
C HIS A 24 -3.55 -2.08 -13.95
N ALA A 25 -3.30 -2.91 -12.94
CA ALA A 25 -4.11 -4.08 -12.67
C ALA A 25 -4.07 -4.45 -11.19
N LYS A 26 -5.11 -5.14 -10.76
CA LYS A 26 -5.18 -5.82 -9.46
C LYS A 26 -5.82 -7.18 -9.66
N ARG A 27 -5.32 -8.19 -8.98
CA ARG A 27 -5.94 -9.52 -8.93
C ARG A 27 -5.69 -10.15 -7.58
N GLN A 28 -6.58 -11.05 -7.19
CA GLN A 28 -6.43 -11.86 -5.99
C GLN A 28 -6.36 -13.32 -6.41
N GLU A 29 -5.33 -14.02 -5.94
CA GLU A 29 -5.15 -15.45 -6.16
C GLU A 29 -4.93 -16.11 -4.80
N SER A 30 -5.90 -16.93 -4.37
CA SER A 30 -5.91 -17.52 -3.02
C SER A 30 -5.74 -16.43 -1.94
N ASP A 31 -4.70 -16.56 -1.12
CA ASP A 31 -4.37 -15.64 -0.02
C ASP A 31 -3.35 -14.58 -0.41
N ILE A 32 -3.22 -14.25 -1.70
CA ILE A 32 -2.28 -13.22 -2.18
C ILE A 32 -3.02 -12.25 -3.10
N SER A 33 -2.88 -10.96 -2.79
CA SER A 33 -3.29 -9.86 -3.67
C SER A 33 -2.09 -9.34 -4.45
N PHE A 34 -2.22 -9.33 -5.78
CA PHE A 34 -1.25 -8.77 -6.70
C PHE A 34 -1.73 -7.42 -7.21
N ILE A 35 -0.87 -6.41 -7.14
CA ILE A 35 -1.15 -5.05 -7.63
C ILE A 35 -0.03 -4.64 -8.57
N GLU A 36 -0.35 -4.49 -9.84
CA GLU A 36 0.58 -4.04 -10.88
C GLU A 36 0.48 -2.53 -11.04
N PHE A 37 1.61 -1.83 -10.95
CA PHE A 37 1.67 -0.38 -11.09
C PHE A 37 2.94 0.05 -11.80
N SER A 38 2.99 1.30 -12.25
CA SER A 38 4.23 1.96 -12.66
C SER A 38 4.44 3.19 -11.82
N VAL A 39 5.70 3.51 -11.54
CA VAL A 39 6.11 4.74 -10.85
C VAL A 39 7.11 5.49 -11.74
N ALA A 40 6.86 6.78 -11.96
CA ALA A 40 7.71 7.63 -12.79
C ALA A 40 8.71 8.49 -11.98
N ILE A 41 8.48 8.63 -10.67
CA ILE A 41 9.26 9.49 -9.78
C ILE A 41 10.09 8.60 -8.85
N GLU A 42 11.41 8.76 -8.90
CA GLU A 42 12.36 7.95 -8.12
C GLU A 42 12.12 8.08 -6.59
N GLU A 43 11.83 9.28 -6.11
CA GLU A 43 11.52 9.51 -4.69
C GLU A 43 10.27 8.72 -4.27
N SER A 44 9.21 8.75 -5.07
CA SER A 44 8.00 7.96 -4.82
C SER A 44 8.28 6.46 -4.89
N ALA A 45 9.16 6.02 -5.79
CA ALA A 45 9.57 4.63 -5.89
C ALA A 45 10.26 4.14 -4.60
N GLN A 46 11.16 4.95 -4.04
CA GLN A 46 11.84 4.65 -2.77
C GLN A 46 10.88 4.63 -1.57
N GLU A 47 9.90 5.54 -1.53
CA GLU A 47 8.91 5.55 -0.44
C GLU A 47 7.94 4.37 -0.54
N LEU A 48 7.57 3.96 -1.75
CA LEU A 48 6.82 2.73 -2.00
C LEU A 48 7.60 1.49 -1.58
N GLU A 49 8.92 1.45 -1.82
CA GLU A 49 9.79 0.39 -1.32
C GLU A 49 9.77 0.33 0.21
N ARG A 50 9.92 1.47 0.90
CA ARG A 50 9.87 1.53 2.37
C ARG A 50 8.51 1.09 2.92
N ALA A 51 7.42 1.52 2.28
CA ALA A 51 6.07 1.10 2.67
C ALA A 51 5.88 -0.41 2.49
N ALA A 52 6.34 -0.97 1.37
CA ALA A 52 6.27 -2.40 1.10
C ALA A 52 7.12 -3.21 2.08
N LEU A 53 8.36 -2.78 2.37
CA LEU A 53 9.23 -3.41 3.36
C LEU A 53 8.61 -3.36 4.78
N GLY A 54 8.08 -2.21 5.19
CA GLY A 54 7.39 -2.06 6.48
C GLY A 54 6.18 -2.98 6.63
N ALA A 55 5.46 -3.20 5.52
CA ALA A 55 4.31 -4.10 5.46
C ALA A 55 4.66 -5.58 5.19
N ASN A 56 5.95 -5.92 5.05
CA ASN A 56 6.41 -7.24 4.60
C ASN A 56 5.74 -7.70 3.29
N VAL A 57 5.63 -6.78 2.34
CA VAL A 57 5.07 -7.00 0.99
C VAL A 57 6.22 -7.05 -0.02
N PRO A 58 6.46 -8.19 -0.69
CA PRO A 58 7.43 -8.26 -1.76
C PRO A 58 7.00 -7.44 -2.98
N SER A 59 7.99 -6.84 -3.64
CA SER A 59 7.87 -6.18 -4.94
C SER A 59 8.54 -7.01 -6.05
N PHE A 60 7.99 -6.96 -7.25
CA PHE A 60 8.52 -7.62 -8.45
C PHE A 60 8.69 -6.63 -9.60
N PRO A 61 9.82 -6.63 -10.34
CA PRO A 61 11.00 -7.46 -10.11
C PRO A 61 11.60 -7.22 -8.71
N PRO A 62 12.14 -8.26 -8.04
CA PRO A 62 12.72 -8.12 -6.70
C PRO A 62 13.74 -7.00 -6.78
N SER A 63 13.55 -5.97 -5.95
CA SER A 63 14.33 -4.75 -6.06
C SER A 63 15.82 -5.08 -5.95
N GLN A 64 16.58 -4.77 -7.00
CA GLN A 64 17.98 -4.45 -6.80
C GLN A 64 17.93 -3.11 -6.07
N PHE A 65 18.22 -3.08 -4.77
CA PHE A 65 18.20 -1.83 -4.02
C PHE A 65 18.94 -0.74 -4.82
N PRO A 66 18.28 0.37 -5.23
CA PRO A 66 16.88 0.79 -4.97
C PRO A 66 15.83 0.44 -6.07
N ILE A 67 14.53 0.37 -5.70
CA ILE A 67 13.43 0.42 -6.69
C ILE A 67 13.57 1.68 -7.55
N THR A 68 13.69 1.50 -8.86
CA THR A 68 13.76 2.59 -9.83
C THR A 68 12.41 2.89 -10.46
N ALA A 69 12.31 4.04 -11.13
CA ALA A 69 11.20 4.33 -12.04
C ALA A 69 10.97 3.17 -13.04
N GLY A 70 9.73 2.71 -13.16
CA GLY A 70 9.42 1.53 -13.94
C GLY A 70 8.13 0.84 -13.51
N ARG A 71 7.94 -0.38 -14.01
CA ARG A 71 6.76 -1.21 -13.74
C ARG A 71 7.07 -2.23 -12.64
N HIS A 72 6.20 -2.29 -11.65
CA HIS A 72 6.35 -3.09 -10.45
C HIS A 72 5.06 -3.83 -10.12
N THR A 73 5.19 -4.92 -9.37
CA THR A 73 4.06 -5.65 -8.80
C THR A 73 4.26 -5.83 -7.30
N PHE A 74 3.30 -5.40 -6.50
CA PHE A 74 3.24 -5.83 -5.10
C PHE A 74 2.46 -7.12 -4.98
N ALA A 75 2.98 -8.08 -4.21
CA ALA A 75 2.28 -9.31 -3.87
C ALA A 75 2.07 -9.39 -2.35
N ALA A 76 0.93 -8.91 -1.89
CA ALA A 76 0.61 -8.83 -0.46
C ALA A 76 -0.18 -10.07 -0.02
N SER A 77 0.30 -10.77 1.01
CA SER A 77 -0.49 -11.80 1.69
C SER A 77 -1.76 -11.17 2.28
N THR A 78 -2.89 -11.84 2.07
CA THR A 78 -4.20 -11.48 2.63
C THR A 78 -4.63 -12.43 3.75
N ALA A 79 -3.78 -13.40 4.10
CA ALA A 79 -4.03 -14.26 5.26
C ALA A 79 -4.04 -13.42 6.53
N GLU A 80 -5.04 -13.66 7.39
CA GLU A 80 -5.15 -12.99 8.68
C GLU A 80 -3.88 -13.20 9.50
N ARG A 81 -3.42 -12.10 10.13
CA ARG A 81 -2.23 -12.12 10.97
C ARG A 81 -2.41 -11.18 12.14
N ASP A 82 -2.14 -11.68 13.34
CA ASP A 82 -2.28 -10.95 14.61
C ASP A 82 -3.71 -10.41 14.78
N THR A 83 -3.95 -9.13 14.47
CA THR A 83 -5.27 -8.47 14.49
C THR A 83 -5.66 -7.87 13.13
N PHE A 84 -4.92 -8.18 12.07
CA PHE A 84 -5.14 -7.65 10.73
C PHE A 84 -5.93 -8.65 9.88
N GLU A 85 -7.23 -8.41 9.71
CA GLU A 85 -8.15 -9.26 8.96
C GLU A 85 -7.75 -9.45 7.49
N SER A 86 -7.03 -8.47 6.91
CA SER A 86 -6.49 -8.56 5.55
C SER A 86 -4.96 -8.69 5.52
N GLY A 87 -4.33 -9.14 6.60
CA GLY A 87 -2.90 -9.48 6.64
C GLY A 87 -1.95 -8.34 6.23
N ASN A 88 -0.95 -8.68 5.42
CA ASN A 88 0.06 -7.72 4.94
C ASN A 88 -0.54 -6.66 4.00
N LEU A 89 -1.67 -6.96 3.34
CA LEU A 89 -2.36 -5.97 2.51
C LEU A 89 -2.91 -4.80 3.36
N GLN A 90 -3.41 -5.09 4.56
CA GLN A 90 -3.85 -4.06 5.52
C GLN A 90 -2.67 -3.24 6.02
N LEU A 91 -1.55 -3.89 6.35
CA LEU A 91 -0.31 -3.20 6.73
C LEU A 91 0.18 -2.26 5.63
N LEU A 92 0.13 -2.70 4.37
CA LEU A 92 0.50 -1.85 3.23
C LEU A 92 -0.42 -0.63 3.14
N ALA A 93 -1.73 -0.81 3.34
CA ALA A 93 -2.67 0.31 3.37
C ALA A 93 -2.32 1.34 4.45
N ILE A 94 -2.00 0.88 5.66
CA ILE A 94 -1.56 1.71 6.78
C ILE A 94 -0.29 2.51 6.43
N HIS A 95 0.75 1.84 5.91
CA HIS A 95 1.99 2.49 5.53
C HIS A 95 1.80 3.54 4.43
N LEU A 96 0.96 3.24 3.42
CA LEU A 96 0.62 4.19 2.37
C LEU A 96 -0.15 5.40 2.93
N THR A 97 -1.09 5.20 3.85
CA THR A 97 -1.83 6.29 4.50
C THR A 97 -0.90 7.22 5.28
N TRP A 98 0.02 6.67 6.08
CA TRP A 98 1.02 7.50 6.78
C TRP A 98 1.90 8.28 5.81
N TYR A 99 2.35 7.65 4.72
CA TYR A 99 3.15 8.33 3.70
C TYR A 99 2.38 9.47 3.03
N LEU A 100 1.17 9.21 2.53
CA LEU A 100 0.33 10.20 1.85
C LEU A 100 -0.04 11.38 2.76
N HIS A 101 -0.27 11.11 4.05
CA HIS A 101 -0.42 12.19 5.02
C HIS A 101 0.87 13.00 5.15
N ARG A 102 2.02 12.34 5.32
CA ARG A 102 3.32 13.01 5.49
C ARG A 102 3.62 13.97 4.34
N ILE A 103 3.28 13.59 3.11
CA ILE A 103 3.43 14.43 1.91
C ILE A 103 2.21 15.33 1.62
N ARG A 104 1.25 15.42 2.56
CA ARG A 104 0.05 16.28 2.50
C ARG A 104 -0.89 16.02 1.32
N VAL A 105 -0.90 14.80 0.80
CA VAL A 105 -1.84 14.38 -0.26
C VAL A 105 -3.22 14.11 0.32
N ILE A 106 -3.28 13.55 1.52
CA ILE A 106 -4.54 13.36 2.27
C ILE A 106 -4.50 14.21 3.56
N PRO A 107 -5.64 14.80 3.97
CA PRO A 107 -5.73 15.56 5.21
C PRO A 107 -5.69 14.63 6.44
N THR A 108 -5.35 15.20 7.60
CA THR A 108 -5.25 14.47 8.89
C THR A 108 -6.54 13.73 9.24
N GLN A 109 -7.70 14.38 9.07
CA GLN A 109 -8.99 13.74 9.33
C GLN A 109 -9.18 12.49 8.47
N GLU A 110 -8.97 12.61 7.14
CA GLU A 110 -9.12 11.46 6.25
C GLU A 110 -8.14 10.35 6.61
N ALA A 111 -6.87 10.67 6.88
CA ALA A 111 -5.88 9.67 7.28
C ALA A 111 -6.32 8.90 8.54
N ASN A 112 -6.77 9.61 9.58
CA ASN A 112 -7.18 9.00 10.85
C ASN A 112 -8.45 8.17 10.69
N GLU A 113 -9.40 8.55 9.84
CA GLU A 113 -10.59 7.73 9.53
C GLU A 113 -10.21 6.34 8.96
N TRP A 114 -9.16 6.26 8.14
CA TRP A 114 -8.68 4.98 7.61
C TRP A 114 -7.84 4.20 8.61
N LEU A 115 -6.94 4.89 9.32
CA LEU A 115 -6.11 4.26 10.35
C LEU A 115 -6.98 3.63 11.44
N GLN A 116 -8.03 4.33 11.88
CA GLN A 116 -8.98 3.81 12.86
C GLN A 116 -9.69 2.55 12.37
N LYS A 117 -10.16 2.53 11.11
CA LYS A 117 -10.80 1.33 10.50
C LYS A 117 -9.87 0.13 10.48
N TRP A 118 -8.56 0.34 10.43
CA TRP A 118 -7.56 -0.72 10.41
C TRP A 118 -6.89 -0.96 11.76
N GLY A 119 -7.35 -0.32 12.84
CA GLY A 119 -6.77 -0.45 14.18
C GLY A 119 -5.33 0.07 14.31
N ALA A 120 -4.94 1.03 13.46
CA ALA A 120 -3.61 1.62 13.44
C ALA A 120 -3.53 2.93 14.22
N VAL A 121 -2.30 3.33 14.56
CA VAL A 121 -2.01 4.58 15.28
C VAL A 121 -2.32 5.79 14.41
N GLU A 122 -3.08 6.73 14.99
CA GLU A 122 -3.44 8.01 14.38
C GLU A 122 -2.23 8.94 14.17
N VAL A 123 -2.37 9.90 13.27
CA VAL A 123 -1.37 10.92 12.95
C VAL A 123 -1.85 12.30 13.38
N GLY A 124 -0.89 13.17 13.75
CA GLY A 124 -1.17 14.57 14.09
C GLY A 124 -1.87 14.80 15.43
N VAL A 125 -1.88 13.79 16.31
CA VAL A 125 -2.29 13.87 17.71
C VAL A 125 -1.26 14.59 18.59
#